data_AF-A0A7J9E0R7-F1
#
_entry.id   AF-A0A7J9E0R7-F1
#
_cell.length_a   1.000
_cell.length_b   1.000
_cell.length_c   1.000
_cell.angle_alpha   90.00
_cell.angle_beta   90.00
_cell.angle_gamma   90.00
#
_symmetry.space_group_name_H-M   'P 1'
#
loop_
_entity.id
_entity.type
_entity.pdbx_description
1 polymer ?
#
loop_
_entity_poly.entity_id
_entity_poly.type
_entity_poly.pdbx_seq_one_letter_code
_entity_poly.pdbx_strand_id
1 'polypeptide(L)' 'MLFRGFPNECDALKSLKNGALETGSSARWAAEWEEHAKPLISEVI' A
#
# COMPACT_ATOMS: atom_id res chain seq x y z
N MET A 1 -12.52 -6.11 -0.14
CA MET A 1 -12.16 -4.82 -0.76
C MET A 1 -10.76 -4.46 -0.29
N LEU A 2 -9.83 -4.24 -1.20
CA LEU A 2 -8.40 -4.12 -0.86
C LEU A 2 -8.07 -2.89 -0.01
N PHE A 3 -8.96 -1.88 0.00
CA PHE A 3 -8.79 -0.59 0.69
C PHE A 3 -9.89 -0.26 1.71
N ARG A 4 -10.63 -1.27 2.19
CA ARG A 4 -11.67 -1.02 3.21
C ARG A 4 -11.01 -0.44 4.47
N GLY A 5 -11.51 0.69 4.97
CA GLY A 5 -10.96 1.32 6.18
C GLY A 5 -9.62 2.03 5.97
N PHE A 6 -9.21 2.28 4.72
CA PHE A 6 -7.98 2.99 4.41
C PHE A 6 -7.94 4.41 5.05
N PRO A 7 -6.76 4.89 5.50
CA PRO A 7 -5.47 4.19 5.59
C PRO A 7 -5.28 3.37 6.87
N ASN A 8 -6.10 3.58 7.90
CA ASN A 8 -5.80 3.12 9.26
C ASN A 8 -6.24 1.67 9.54
N GLU A 9 -7.35 1.23 8.95
CA GLU A 9 -8.00 -0.07 9.18
C GLU A 9 -7.92 -0.99 7.95
N CYS A 10 -6.86 -0.86 7.15
CA CYS A 10 -6.66 -1.66 5.95
C CYS A 10 -5.64 -2.80 6.17
N ASP A 11 -6.11 -3.93 6.69
CA ASP A 11 -5.24 -5.07 7.03
C ASP A 11 -4.65 -5.75 5.80
N ALA A 12 -5.40 -5.83 4.69
CA ALA A 12 -4.91 -6.38 3.42
C ALA A 12 -3.71 -5.58 2.89
N LEU A 13 -3.76 -4.24 3.00
CA LEU A 13 -2.66 -3.37 2.58
C LEU A 13 -1.44 -3.51 3.52
N LYS A 14 -1.66 -3.65 4.83
CA LYS A 14 -0.58 -3.91 5.79
C LYS A 14 0.14 -5.23 5.45
N SER A 15 -0.61 -6.30 5.17
CA SER A 15 -0.03 -7.58 4.75
C SER A 15 0.74 -7.46 3.42
N LEU A 16 0.22 -6.72 2.44
CA LEU A 16 0.90 -6.50 1.16
C LEU A 16 2.23 -5.76 1.35
N LYS A 17 2.24 -4.69 2.16
CA LYS A 17 3.46 -3.96 2.51
C LYS A 17 4.50 -4.86 3.18
N ASN A 18 4.07 -5.65 4.16
CA ASN A 18 4.98 -6.52 4.90
C ASN A 18 5.59 -7.60 3.99
N GLY A 19 4.80 -8.23 3.12
CA GLY A 19 5.32 -9.19 2.15
C GLY A 19 6.32 -8.57 1.16
N ALA A 20 6.08 -7.34 0.71
CA ALA A 20 7.05 -6.60 -0.11
C ALA A 20 8.35 -6.29 0.65
N LEU A 21 8.26 -5.98 1.95
CA LEU A 21 9.40 -5.78 2.86
C LEU A 21 10.24 -7.03 3.03
N GLU A 22 9.60 -8.17 3.25
CA GLU A 22 10.26 -9.46 3.48
C GLU A 22 10.99 -10.02 2.25
N THR A 23 10.52 -9.73 1.04
CA THR A 23 11.16 -10.21 -0.20
C THR A 23 12.35 -9.35 -0.66
N GLY A 24 12.67 -8.27 0.06
CA GLY A 24 13.75 -7.34 -0.33
C GLY A 24 13.39 -6.43 -1.52
N SER A 25 12.20 -6.56 -2.12
CA SER A 25 11.66 -5.66 -3.15
C SER A 25 11.24 -4.28 -2.60
N SER A 26 11.46 -4.01 -1.32
CA SER A 26 10.82 -2.92 -0.58
C SER A 26 11.58 -1.63 -0.46
N ALA A 27 12.84 -1.55 -0.91
CA ALA A 27 13.60 -0.30 -0.84
C ALA A 27 12.83 0.87 -1.48
N ARG A 28 11.97 0.57 -2.46
CA ARG A 28 11.14 1.53 -3.18
C ARG A 28 9.68 1.56 -2.73
N TRP A 29 9.25 0.69 -1.81
CA TRP A 29 7.84 0.60 -1.40
C TRP A 29 7.32 1.97 -0.96
N ALA A 30 8.00 2.66 -0.05
CA ALA A 30 7.52 3.96 0.44
C ALA A 30 7.43 5.03 -0.67
N ALA A 31 8.41 5.08 -1.58
CA ALA A 31 8.47 6.06 -2.65
C ALA A 31 7.41 5.77 -3.74
N GLU A 32 7.40 4.56 -4.29
CA GLU A 32 6.47 4.15 -5.35
C GLU A 32 5.02 4.11 -4.85
N TRP A 33 4.82 3.77 -3.56
CA TRP A 33 3.51 3.82 -2.93
C TRP A 33 2.96 5.24 -2.85
N GLU A 34 3.74 6.19 -2.34
CA GLU A 34 3.32 7.60 -2.24
C GLU A 34 3.19 8.26 -3.61
N GLU A 35 4.10 7.98 -4.54
CA GLU A 35 4.14 8.62 -5.87
C GLU A 35 3.10 8.06 -6.84
N HIS A 36 2.88 6.74 -6.85
CA HIS A 36 2.06 6.09 -7.88
C HIS A 36 0.79 5.44 -7.34
N ALA A 37 0.85 4.75 -6.20
CA ALA A 37 -0.30 3.97 -5.74
C ALA A 37 -1.34 4.81 -4.98
N LYS A 38 -0.89 5.65 -4.04
CA LYS A 38 -1.76 6.46 -3.17
C LYS A 38 -2.67 7.44 -3.95
N PRO A 39 -2.21 8.13 -5.01
CA PRO A 39 -3.07 8.99 -5.82
C PRO A 39 -4.21 8.19 -6.48
N LEU A 40 -3.89 7.07 -7.12
CA LEU A 40 -4.86 6.21 -7.81
C LEU A 40 -5.92 5.66 -6.85
N ILE A 41 -5.52 5.33 -5.62
CA ILE A 41 -6.47 4.85 -4.60
C ILE A 41 -7.39 5.98 -4.13
N SER A 42 -6.87 7.21 -4.03
CA SER A 42 -7.65 8.38 -3.60
C SER A 42 -8.66 8.85 -4.66
N GLU A 43 -8.46 8.50 -5.93
CA GLU A 43 -9.44 8.78 -7.01
C GLU A 43 -10.60 7.78 -7.04
N VAL A 44 -10.44 6.60 -6.43
CA VAL A 44 -11.37 5.46 -6.55
C VAL A 44 -12.22 5.25 -5.29
N ILE A 45 -11.88 5.90 -4.18
CA ILE A 45 -12.60 5.87 -2.89
C ILE A 45 -13.28 7.22 -2.68
#